data_AF-A0A944GPL4-F1
#
_entry.id   AF-A0A944GPL4-F1
#
_cell.length_a   1.000
_cell.length_b   1.000
_cell.length_c   1.000
_cell.angle_alpha   90.00
_cell.angle_beta   90.00
_cell.angle_gamma   90.00
#
_symmetry.space_group_name_H-M   'P 1'
#
loop_
_entity.id
_entity.type
_entity.pdbx_description
1 polymer ?
#
loop_
_entity_poly.entity_id
_entity_poly.type
_entity_poly.pdbx_seq_one_letter_code
_entity_poly.pdbx_strand_id
1 'polypeptide(L)'
;MNSSDYYDLMRIPVQVRRDAEAILFELEGLEDGANATTALLAAELLGRGDDRDSYLLDLDRALGLLAENHGLLLDKSHHDGMIEGLPHNLDFFVWHRA
;
A
#
# COMPACT_ATOMS: atom_id res chain seq x y z
N MET A 1 -5.43 -9.79 10.99
CA MET A 1 -6.42 -8.73 10.74
C MET A 1 -7.60 -8.80 11.71
N ASN A 2 -8.02 -7.67 12.31
CA ASN A 2 -9.18 -7.61 13.22
C ASN A 2 -10.51 -7.40 12.46
N SER A 3 -11.66 -7.50 13.14
CA SER A 3 -12.98 -7.38 12.49
C SER A 3 -13.26 -6.00 11.89
N SER A 4 -12.76 -4.92 12.49
CA SER A 4 -12.91 -3.55 11.97
C SER A 4 -12.12 -3.38 10.67
N ASP A 5 -10.87 -3.82 10.66
CA ASP A 5 -9.99 -3.79 9.48
C ASP A 5 -10.58 -4.61 8.33
N TYR A 6 -11.18 -5.77 8.65
CA TYR A 6 -11.88 -6.58 7.66
C TYR A 6 -13.07 -5.84 7.04
N TYR A 7 -13.90 -5.17 7.83
CA TYR A 7 -15.01 -4.38 7.30
C TYR A 7 -14.52 -3.21 6.45
N ASP A 8 -13.46 -2.53 6.86
CA ASP A 8 -12.84 -1.45 6.10
C ASP A 8 -12.30 -1.94 4.76
N LEU A 9 -11.62 -3.09 4.77
CA LEU A 9 -11.16 -3.75 3.54
C LEU A 9 -12.34 -4.09 2.63
N MET A 10 -13.44 -4.61 3.17
CA MET A 10 -14.62 -4.98 2.37
C MET A 10 -15.36 -3.80 1.74
N ARG A 11 -15.10 -2.56 2.18
CA ARG A 11 -15.60 -1.33 1.54
C ARG A 11 -14.79 -0.94 0.30
N ILE A 12 -13.56 -1.44 0.18
CA ILE A 12 -12.68 -1.18 -0.96
C ILE A 12 -13.12 -2.04 -2.16
N PRO A 13 -13.20 -1.48 -3.38
CA PRO A 13 -13.59 -2.24 -4.57
C PRO A 13 -12.78 -3.53 -4.72
N VAL A 14 -13.46 -4.62 -5.12
CA VAL A 14 -12.82 -5.94 -5.23
C VAL A 14 -11.60 -5.95 -6.16
N GLN A 15 -11.62 -5.14 -7.22
CA GLN A 15 -10.48 -5.03 -8.12
C GLN A 15 -9.27 -4.38 -7.42
N VAL A 16 -9.48 -3.31 -6.64
CA VAL A 16 -8.40 -2.61 -5.93
C VAL A 16 -7.76 -3.52 -4.88
N ARG A 17 -8.55 -4.37 -4.22
CA ARG A 17 -8.00 -5.38 -3.30
C ARG A 17 -7.13 -6.42 -4.00
N ARG A 18 -7.52 -6.87 -5.20
CA ARG A 18 -6.70 -7.80 -6.00
C ARG A 18 -5.42 -7.15 -6.49
N ASP A 19 -5.50 -5.88 -6.88
CA ASP A 19 -4.36 -5.06 -7.27
C ASP A 19 -3.38 -4.92 -6.08
N ALA A 20 -3.89 -4.69 -4.86
CA ALA A 20 -3.09 -4.63 -3.64
C ALA A 20 -2.39 -5.96 -3.33
N GLU A 21 -3.09 -7.09 -3.46
CA GLU A 21 -2.52 -8.44 -3.28
C GLU A 21 -1.38 -8.72 -4.27
N ALA A 22 -1.55 -8.32 -5.54
CA ALA A 22 -0.51 -8.46 -6.55
C ALA A 22 0.74 -7.64 -6.19
N ILE A 23 0.55 -6.41 -5.71
CA ILE A 23 1.66 -5.58 -5.24
C ILE A 23 2.33 -6.21 -4.01
N LEU A 24 1.57 -6.69 -3.02
CA LEU A 24 2.12 -7.31 -1.81
C LEU A 24 3.00 -8.51 -2.12
N PHE A 25 2.59 -9.35 -3.09
CA PHE A 25 3.41 -10.46 -3.55
C PHE A 25 4.77 -10.02 -4.09
N GLU A 26 4.85 -8.89 -4.79
CA GLU A 26 6.13 -8.32 -5.24
C GLU A 26 6.94 -7.75 -4.05
N LEU A 27 6.26 -7.12 -3.08
CA LEU A 27 6.93 -6.55 -1.89
C LEU A 27 7.56 -7.61 -0.97
N GLU A 28 7.02 -8.83 -0.93
CA GLU A 28 7.62 -9.98 -0.22
C GLU A 28 9.03 -10.36 -0.74
N GLY A 29 9.36 -9.96 -1.96
CA GLY A 29 10.67 -10.20 -2.56
C GLY A 29 11.71 -9.11 -2.27
N LEU A 30 11.31 -8.00 -1.65
CA LEU A 30 12.20 -6.87 -1.38
C LEU A 30 13.06 -7.08 -0.14
N GLU A 31 14.14 -6.30 -0.03
CA GLU A 31 14.95 -6.27 1.18
C GLU A 31 14.33 -5.34 2.24
N ASP A 32 14.61 -5.65 3.51
CA ASP A 32 14.23 -4.79 4.64
C ASP A 32 14.85 -3.40 4.50
N GLY A 33 14.02 -2.37 4.62
CA GLY A 33 14.40 -0.97 4.42
C GLY A 33 14.35 -0.50 2.96
N ALA A 34 13.84 -1.32 2.03
CA ALA A 34 13.51 -0.84 0.68
C ALA A 34 12.40 0.22 0.74
N ASN A 35 12.60 1.33 0.02
CA ASN A 35 11.59 2.37 -0.13
C ASN A 35 10.75 2.11 -1.38
N ALA A 36 9.43 2.27 -1.27
CA ALA A 36 8.52 2.22 -2.41
C ALA A 36 7.37 3.22 -2.24
N THR A 37 6.71 3.52 -3.35
CA THR A 37 5.53 4.40 -3.39
C THR A 37 4.37 3.65 -4.03
N THR A 38 3.17 3.72 -3.44
CA THR A 38 1.95 3.08 -4.01
C THR A 38 1.71 3.48 -5.47
N ALA A 39 1.92 4.76 -5.82
CA ALA A 39 1.75 5.26 -7.19
C ALA A 39 2.74 4.64 -8.19
N LEU A 40 4.02 4.51 -7.80
CA LEU A 40 5.04 3.88 -8.65
C LEU A 40 4.73 2.40 -8.86
N LEU A 41 4.38 1.68 -7.79
CA LEU A 41 3.99 0.27 -7.87
C LEU A 41 2.76 0.07 -8.74
N ALA A 42 1.75 0.93 -8.63
CA ALA A 42 0.58 0.91 -9.50
C ALA A 42 0.95 1.18 -10.97
N ALA A 43 1.90 2.09 -11.24
CA ALA A 43 2.38 2.39 -12.58
C ALA A 43 3.12 1.19 -13.20
N GLU A 44 4.10 0.65 -12.48
CA GLU A 44 5.02 -0.36 -12.99
C GLU A 44 4.40 -1.75 -13.08
N LEU A 45 3.60 -2.14 -12.08
CA LEU A 45 3.06 -3.50 -11.99
C LEU A 45 1.68 -3.64 -12.64
N LEU A 46 0.90 -2.56 -12.65
CA LEU A 46 -0.51 -2.59 -13.06
C LEU A 46 -0.83 -1.71 -14.27
N GLY A 47 0.11 -0.84 -14.68
CA GLY A 47 -0.12 0.14 -15.76
C GLY A 47 -1.14 1.22 -15.39
N ARG A 48 -1.27 1.55 -14.10
CA ARG A 48 -2.31 2.44 -13.54
C ARG A 48 -1.77 3.62 -12.72
N GLY A 49 -0.55 4.07 -13.01
CA GLY A 49 0.09 5.18 -12.29
C GLY A 49 -0.65 6.51 -12.38
N ASP A 50 -1.38 6.73 -13.47
CA ASP A 50 -2.14 7.96 -13.73
C ASP A 50 -3.62 7.88 -13.28
N ASP A 51 -4.04 6.75 -12.69
CA ASP A 51 -5.44 6.58 -12.27
C ASP A 51 -5.75 7.43 -11.02
N ARG A 52 -6.83 8.21 -11.15
CA ARG A 52 -7.42 9.19 -10.23
C ARG A 52 -7.14 8.93 -8.73
N ASP A 53 -6.83 9.99 -7.99
CA ASP A 53 -6.54 10.02 -6.54
C ASP A 53 -7.33 9.00 -5.68
N SER A 54 -8.62 8.79 -5.93
CA SER A 54 -9.43 7.82 -5.18
C SER A 54 -8.97 6.36 -5.33
N TYR A 55 -8.50 5.96 -6.51
CA TYR A 55 -7.97 4.60 -6.74
C TYR A 55 -6.70 4.37 -5.94
N LEU A 56 -5.74 5.30 -6.03
CA LEU A 56 -4.46 5.19 -5.32
C LEU A 56 -4.66 5.24 -3.81
N LEU A 57 -5.63 6.00 -3.30
CA LEU A 57 -5.97 6.03 -1.88
C LEU A 57 -6.58 4.72 -1.40
N ASP A 58 -7.52 4.15 -2.18
CA ASP A 58 -8.11 2.86 -1.87
C ASP A 58 -7.07 1.73 -1.96
N LEU A 59 -6.14 1.83 -2.91
CA LEU A 59 -5.03 0.89 -3.08
C LEU A 59 -4.07 0.96 -1.90
N ASP A 60 -3.65 2.16 -1.53
CA ASP A 60 -2.78 2.40 -0.38
C ASP A 60 -3.39 1.91 0.93
N ARG A 61 -4.69 2.16 1.13
CA ARG A 61 -5.43 1.64 2.28
C ARG A 61 -5.49 0.12 2.26
N ALA A 62 -5.75 -0.49 1.10
CA ALA A 62 -5.79 -1.94 0.97
C ALA A 62 -4.42 -2.57 1.28
N LEU A 63 -3.32 -1.98 0.78
CA LEU A 63 -1.95 -2.41 1.08
C LEU A 63 -1.69 -2.40 2.59
N GLY A 64 -2.03 -1.31 3.28
CA GLY A 64 -1.86 -1.21 4.73
C GLY A 64 -2.67 -2.25 5.52
N LEU A 65 -3.92 -2.52 5.10
CA LEU A 65 -4.79 -3.50 5.77
C LEU A 65 -4.35 -4.95 5.53
N LEU A 66 -3.79 -5.24 4.35
CA LEU A 66 -3.42 -6.59 3.94
C LEU A 66 -1.98 -6.97 4.28
N ALA A 67 -1.07 -6.00 4.38
CA ALA A 67 0.37 -6.24 4.60
C ALA A 67 0.66 -7.18 5.77
N GLU A 68 -0.07 -7.06 6.88
CA GLU A 68 0.15 -7.93 8.04
C GLU A 68 -0.10 -9.41 7.74
N ASN A 69 -1.05 -9.73 6.85
CA ASN A 69 -1.33 -11.11 6.46
C ASN A 69 -0.22 -11.70 5.57
N HIS A 70 0.55 -10.84 4.92
CA HIS A 70 1.75 -11.19 4.14
C HIS A 70 3.03 -11.15 4.98
N GLY A 71 2.93 -10.94 6.30
CA GLY A 71 4.10 -10.82 7.16
C GLY A 71 4.92 -9.55 6.90
N LEU A 72 4.30 -8.51 6.33
CA LEU A 72 4.95 -7.24 6.03
C LEU A 72 4.51 -6.13 6.99
N LEU A 73 5.42 -5.19 7.23
CA LEU A 73 5.17 -3.88 7.80
C LEU A 73 5.54 -2.84 6.75
N LEU A 74 4.57 -2.02 6.38
CA LEU A 74 4.77 -0.87 5.50
C LEU A 74 4.92 0.37 6.38
N ASP A 75 6.16 0.74 6.68
CA ASP A 75 6.49 1.85 7.56
C ASP A 75 6.38 3.19 6.82
N LYS A 76 5.34 3.94 7.17
CA LYS A 76 5.06 5.28 6.62
C LYS A 76 5.57 6.40 7.51
N SER A 77 6.25 6.12 8.62
CA SER A 77 6.61 7.15 9.63
C SER A 77 7.61 8.19 9.12
N HIS A 78 8.31 7.91 8.03
CA HIS A 78 9.26 8.83 7.42
C HIS A 78 8.53 9.83 6.51
N HIS A 79 8.45 11.08 6.96
CA HIS A 79 7.89 12.20 6.22
C HIS A 79 8.91 13.33 6.18
N ASP A 80 9.87 13.27 5.26
CA ASP A 80 10.93 14.29 5.18
C ASP A 80 10.34 15.62 4.66
N GLY A 81 9.88 16.49 5.58
CA GLY A 81 9.41 17.85 5.28
C GLY A 81 8.04 17.97 4.58
N MET A 82 7.27 16.88 4.47
CA MET A 82 5.98 16.86 3.76
C MET A 82 4.81 17.16 4.72
N ILE A 83 3.99 18.16 4.37
CA ILE A 83 2.84 18.60 5.19
C ILE A 83 1.76 17.50 5.19
N GLU A 84 1.33 17.08 6.39
CA GLU A 84 0.10 16.30 6.56
C GLU A 84 -1.08 17.09 5.97
N GLY A 85 -1.61 16.64 4.83
CA GLY A 85 -2.92 17.11 4.38
C GLY A 85 -3.20 17.31 2.89
N LEU A 86 -2.33 16.99 1.92
CA LEU A 86 -2.62 16.62 0.49
C LEU A 86 -1.48 16.97 -0.51
N PRO A 87 -1.32 16.22 -1.64
CA PRO A 87 -1.86 14.90 -1.91
C PRO A 87 -0.83 13.83 -1.55
N HIS A 88 -1.11 13.20 -0.41
CA HIS A 88 -0.71 11.85 -0.02
C HIS A 88 0.74 11.44 -0.27
N ASN A 89 1.57 11.56 0.77
CA ASN A 89 2.77 10.74 0.86
C ASN A 89 2.32 9.27 0.93
N LEU A 90 2.40 8.58 -0.19
CA LEU A 90 2.13 7.14 -0.33
C LEU A 90 3.43 6.33 -0.27
N ASP A 91 4.50 6.94 0.20
CA ASP A 91 5.80 6.30 0.36
C ASP A 91 5.80 5.49 1.65
N PHE A 92 6.46 4.34 1.60
CA PHE A 92 6.69 3.51 2.76
C PHE A 92 8.00 2.76 2.61
N PHE A 93 8.55 2.39 3.75
CA PHE A 93 9.63 1.41 3.85
C PHE A 93 9.06 0.03 4.10
N VAL A 94 9.59 -0.98 3.41
CA VAL A 94 9.18 -2.37 3.57
C VAL A 94 10.02 -3.03 4.66
N TRP A 95 9.36 -3.72 5.57
CA TRP A 95 10.00 -4.55 6.60
C TRP A 95 9.29 -5.88 6.73
N HIS A 96 10.04 -6.97 6.79
CA HIS A 96 9.50 -8.30 7.06
C HIS A 96 9.33 -8.48 8.57
N ARG A 97 8.15 -8.92 8.98
CA ARG A 97 7.89 -9.32 10.36
C ARG A 97 8.45 -10.72 10.58
N ALA A 98 9.33 -10.85 11.58
CA ALA A 98 9.91 -12.12 12.02
C ALA A 98 8.91 -13.01 12.76
#